data_AF-B4VKA9-F1
#
_entry.id   AF-B4VKA9-F1
#
_cell.length_a   1.000
_cell.length_b   1.000
_cell.length_c   1.000
_cell.angle_alpha   90.00
_cell.angle_beta   90.00
_cell.angle_gamma   90.00
#
_symmetry.space_group_name_H-M   'P 1'
#
loop_
_entity.id
_entity.type
_entity.pdbx_description
1 polymer ?
#
loop_
_entity_poly.entity_id
_entity_poly.type
_entity_poly.pdbx_seq_one_letter_code
_entity_poly.pdbx_strand_id
1 'polypeptide(L)'
;MLMTWQHYYTYISFFVLSLLWNILPIEGLPVQAQEVMPGRTLASRSMVTVSFTPPSTGEPLLPNNRQGGGTRDGGCPQDAKALDPRITPVMPTTRQGLTVAERPTFFVYVPKTTAKQALFVLKDENEDYYYETTLPMPKQAGILRLKLPDEASKLEVGKTYHWSFLMICGAQVTPDSPGVQGVIKRIKPNGTLNQLDGEPLLEQALQYGANGIWFDTLTTLAQLRQSNPQDSSFQVAWADLLKSVGLDAIATQPLVN
;
A
#
# COMPACT_ATOMS: atom_id res chain seq x y z
N MET A 1 71.62 10.26 -22.68
CA MET A 1 70.46 10.01 -21.79
C MET A 1 70.25 8.50 -21.79
N LEU A 2 70.21 7.94 -20.58
CA LEU A 2 70.42 6.54 -20.16
C LEU A 2 69.50 5.53 -20.88
N MET A 3 70.07 4.49 -21.48
CA MET A 3 70.32 3.12 -20.94
C MET A 3 69.06 2.27 -20.76
N THR A 4 68.99 1.26 -21.63
CA THR A 4 68.11 0.10 -21.61
C THR A 4 68.74 -1.09 -20.87
N TRP A 5 67.87 -2.03 -20.46
CA TRP A 5 68.09 -3.48 -20.27
C TRP A 5 68.45 -4.05 -18.88
N GLN A 6 67.67 -5.10 -18.55
CA GLN A 6 68.02 -6.39 -17.94
C GLN A 6 68.09 -6.57 -16.41
N HIS A 7 67.19 -7.40 -15.89
CA HIS A 7 67.47 -8.35 -14.79
C HIS A 7 66.78 -9.68 -15.13
N TYR A 8 67.50 -10.73 -15.52
CA TYR A 8 68.36 -11.67 -14.77
C TYR A 8 67.59 -12.86 -14.16
N TYR A 9 67.83 -14.02 -14.75
CA TYR A 9 67.60 -15.37 -14.22
C TYR A 9 68.59 -15.67 -13.10
N THR A 10 68.17 -16.40 -12.05
CA THR A 10 69.05 -17.40 -11.43
C THR A 10 68.29 -18.52 -10.72
N TYR A 11 68.66 -19.75 -11.08
CA TYR A 11 68.36 -21.02 -10.43
C TYR A 11 68.93 -21.06 -9.01
N ILE A 12 68.22 -21.68 -8.06
CA ILE A 12 68.77 -22.05 -6.74
C ILE A 12 68.58 -23.55 -6.49
N SER A 13 69.68 -24.09 -5.98
CA SER A 13 70.12 -25.47 -5.86
C SER A 13 69.26 -26.39 -4.99
N PHE A 14 69.26 -27.66 -5.39
CA PHE A 14 68.91 -28.81 -4.55
C PHE A 14 69.84 -28.89 -3.33
N PHE A 15 69.27 -29.14 -2.15
CA PHE A 15 69.94 -29.79 -1.03
C PHE A 15 69.00 -30.85 -0.44
N VAL A 16 69.41 -32.10 -0.55
CA VAL A 16 68.75 -33.27 0.01
C VAL A 16 69.23 -33.41 1.46
N LEU A 17 68.30 -33.42 2.42
CA LEU A 17 68.59 -33.86 3.78
C LEU A 17 67.50 -34.84 4.22
N SER A 18 67.87 -36.12 4.24
CA SER A 18 67.07 -37.22 4.76
C SER A 18 67.01 -37.10 6.29
N LEU A 19 65.81 -36.93 6.84
CA LEU A 19 65.55 -37.11 8.27
C LEU A 19 64.32 -38.01 8.45
N LEU A 20 64.62 -39.22 8.90
CA LEU A 20 63.68 -40.22 9.40
C LEU A 20 62.89 -39.61 10.57
N TRP A 21 61.58 -39.42 10.41
CA TRP A 21 60.70 -39.10 11.53
C TRP A 21 59.69 -40.24 11.74
N ASN A 22 59.75 -40.77 12.96
CA ASN A 22 58.96 -41.86 13.50
C ASN A 22 57.46 -41.71 13.23
N ILE A 23 56.85 -42.80 12.76
CA ILE A 23 55.40 -43.00 12.74
C ILE A 23 54.95 -43.30 14.17
N LEU A 24 54.27 -42.36 14.81
CA LEU A 24 53.49 -42.63 16.02
C LEU A 24 52.13 -43.20 15.60
N PRO A 25 51.62 -44.24 16.28
CA PRO A 25 50.25 -44.72 16.05
C PRO A 25 49.26 -43.63 16.52
N ILE A 26 48.37 -43.24 15.61
CA ILE A 26 47.23 -42.37 15.94
C ILE A 26 46.27 -43.22 16.76
N GLU A 27 46.34 -43.12 18.09
CA GLU A 27 45.24 -43.56 18.94
C GLU A 27 44.02 -42.72 18.60
N GLY A 28 42.95 -43.41 18.20
CA GLY A 28 41.73 -42.79 17.71
C GLY A 28 41.13 -41.83 18.73
N LEU A 29 40.92 -40.58 18.32
CA LEU A 29 40.02 -39.69 19.05
C LEU A 29 38.63 -40.31 19.07
N PRO A 30 37.90 -40.26 20.20
CA PRO A 30 36.50 -40.64 20.21
C PRO A 30 35.76 -39.71 19.24
N VAL A 31 35.17 -40.29 18.20
CA VAL A 31 34.19 -39.60 17.36
C VAL A 31 32.98 -39.32 18.25
N GLN A 32 32.94 -38.13 18.83
CA GLN A 32 31.70 -37.61 19.40
C GLN A 32 30.77 -37.33 18.24
N ALA A 33 29.76 -38.18 18.09
CA ALA A 33 28.62 -37.94 17.22
C ALA A 33 28.01 -36.59 17.61
N GLN A 34 28.19 -35.60 16.75
CA GLN A 34 27.52 -34.33 16.89
C GLN A 34 26.07 -34.59 16.48
N GLU A 35 25.16 -34.65 17.45
CA GLU A 35 23.74 -34.60 17.15
C GLU A 35 23.51 -33.35 16.31
N VAL A 36 23.15 -33.56 15.04
CA VAL A 36 22.63 -32.51 14.18
C VAL A 36 21.38 -32.02 14.90
N MET A 37 21.52 -30.91 15.62
CA MET A 37 20.37 -30.21 16.17
C MET A 37 19.44 -29.96 14.99
N PRO A 38 18.17 -30.45 15.03
CA PRO A 38 17.21 -30.13 14.00
C PRO A 38 17.18 -28.61 13.92
N GLY A 39 17.45 -28.11 12.72
CA GLY A 39 17.69 -26.71 12.44
C GLY A 39 16.66 -25.85 13.17
N ARG A 40 17.17 -24.75 13.75
CA ARG A 40 16.38 -23.62 14.24
C ARG A 40 15.10 -23.53 13.42
N THR A 41 14.00 -23.84 14.07
CA THR A 41 12.66 -23.58 13.57
C THR A 41 12.66 -22.17 12.99
N LEU A 42 12.26 -22.09 11.72
CA LEU A 42 12.01 -20.84 11.01
C LEU A 42 11.39 -19.87 12.02
N ALA A 43 12.08 -18.77 12.31
CA ALA A 43 11.49 -17.69 13.07
C ALA A 43 10.14 -17.43 12.42
N SER A 44 9.06 -17.68 13.18
CA SER A 44 7.70 -17.36 12.75
C SER A 44 7.77 -15.92 12.26
N ARG A 45 7.68 -15.71 10.95
CA ARG A 45 7.59 -14.37 10.38
C ARG A 45 6.40 -13.76 11.10
N SER A 46 6.63 -12.80 11.99
CA SER A 46 5.54 -12.08 12.64
C SER A 46 4.67 -11.54 11.52
N MET A 47 3.46 -12.09 11.40
CA MET A 47 2.53 -11.67 10.37
C MET A 47 2.05 -10.29 10.78
N VAL A 48 2.52 -9.27 10.07
CA VAL A 48 2.02 -7.90 10.22
C VAL A 48 0.53 -7.93 9.89
N THR A 49 -0.32 -7.70 10.89
CA THR A 49 -1.77 -7.67 10.73
C THR A 49 -2.26 -6.29 11.14
N VAL A 50 -2.78 -5.53 10.17
CA VAL A 50 -3.44 -4.25 10.43
C VAL A 50 -4.94 -4.50 10.37
N SER A 51 -5.61 -4.43 11.52
CA SER A 51 -7.07 -4.55 11.61
C SER A 51 -7.74 -3.19 11.48
N PHE A 52 -9.00 -3.19 11.06
CA PHE A 52 -9.86 -2.02 11.09
C PHE A 52 -11.05 -2.29 12.00
N THR A 53 -11.21 -1.45 13.03
CA THR A 53 -12.38 -1.47 13.90
C THR A 53 -13.26 -0.27 13.54
N PRO A 54 -14.45 -0.48 12.95
CA PRO A 54 -15.37 0.62 12.67
C PRO A 54 -15.69 1.41 13.95
N PRO A 55 -15.87 2.73 13.87
CA PRO A 55 -16.24 3.54 15.04
C PRO A 55 -17.49 2.99 15.74
N SER A 56 -17.46 2.94 17.08
CA SER A 56 -18.54 2.37 17.92
C SER A 56 -19.86 3.13 17.83
N THR A 57 -19.81 4.42 17.45
CA THR A 57 -20.97 5.19 17.04
C THR A 57 -21.41 4.71 15.67
N GLY A 58 -22.12 3.59 15.61
CA GLY A 58 -22.72 3.03 14.40
C GLY A 58 -23.82 3.92 13.79
N GLU A 59 -23.88 5.19 14.14
CA GLU A 59 -24.66 6.16 13.39
C GLU A 59 -23.99 6.35 12.04
N PRO A 60 -24.72 6.09 10.94
CA PRO A 60 -24.25 6.48 9.62
C PRO A 60 -23.83 7.95 9.67
N LEU A 61 -22.62 8.28 9.19
CA LEU A 61 -22.16 9.66 9.01
C LEU A 61 -23.23 10.49 8.29
N LEU A 62 -24.05 9.84 7.44
CA LEU A 62 -25.26 10.38 6.84
C LEU A 62 -26.35 9.30 6.67
N PRO A 63 -27.65 9.66 6.74
CA PRO A 63 -28.76 8.76 6.42
C PRO A 63 -28.61 8.23 5.00
N ASN A 64 -28.78 6.90 4.82
CA ASN A 64 -28.59 6.14 3.57
C ASN A 64 -28.72 6.98 2.30
N ASN A 65 -27.58 7.44 1.78
CA ASN A 65 -27.58 8.12 0.49
C ASN A 65 -27.80 7.04 -0.58
N ARG A 66 -28.86 7.21 -1.37
CA ARG A 66 -29.27 6.25 -2.40
C ARG A 66 -28.06 5.94 -3.28
N GLN A 67 -27.86 4.66 -3.62
CA GLN A 67 -26.96 4.30 -4.70
C GLN A 67 -27.35 5.16 -5.90
N GLY A 68 -26.47 6.06 -6.34
CA GLY A 68 -26.68 6.83 -7.57
C GLY A 68 -27.01 5.83 -8.69
N GLY A 69 -28.16 6.01 -9.32
CA GLY A 69 -28.61 5.19 -10.44
C GLY A 69 -27.77 5.51 -11.67
N GLY A 70 -26.64 4.82 -11.82
CA GLY A 70 -25.75 4.85 -12.98
C GLY A 70 -24.48 4.10 -12.59
N THR A 71 -24.14 2.93 -13.09
CA THR A 71 -24.08 2.50 -14.49
C THR A 71 -24.15 0.97 -14.50
N ARG A 72 -24.97 0.36 -15.36
CA ARG A 72 -25.23 -1.09 -15.38
C ARG A 72 -23.99 -1.97 -15.62
N ASP A 73 -22.88 -1.39 -16.11
CA ASP A 73 -21.67 -2.12 -16.53
C ASP A 73 -20.34 -1.63 -15.90
N GLY A 74 -20.34 -0.55 -15.11
CA GLY A 74 -19.17 -0.08 -14.36
C GLY A 74 -17.97 0.41 -15.19
N GLY A 75 -18.15 0.61 -16.50
CA GLY A 75 -17.12 1.01 -17.46
C GLY A 75 -17.66 1.92 -18.56
N CYS A 76 -16.77 2.47 -19.38
CA CYS A 76 -17.15 3.33 -20.50
C CYS A 76 -17.86 2.52 -21.60
N PRO A 77 -18.78 3.13 -22.37
CA PRO A 77 -19.47 2.44 -23.46
C PRO A 77 -18.53 1.83 -24.51
N GLN A 78 -17.33 2.40 -24.67
CA GLN A 78 -16.31 1.95 -25.62
C GLN A 78 -15.44 0.80 -25.07
N ASP A 79 -15.63 0.39 -23.82
CA ASP A 79 -14.90 -0.72 -23.22
C ASP A 79 -15.40 -2.05 -23.82
N ALA A 80 -14.48 -2.83 -24.39
CA ALA A 80 -14.80 -4.00 -25.19
C ALA A 80 -15.48 -5.15 -24.41
N LYS A 81 -15.49 -5.09 -23.08
CA LYS A 81 -16.10 -6.06 -22.17
C LYS A 81 -16.63 -5.34 -20.94
N ALA A 82 -17.67 -5.91 -20.30
CA ALA A 82 -18.05 -5.52 -18.95
C ALA A 82 -16.83 -5.63 -18.02
N LEU A 83 -16.60 -4.60 -17.21
CA LEU A 83 -15.44 -4.54 -16.34
C LEU A 83 -15.66 -5.43 -15.11
N ASP A 84 -14.69 -6.29 -14.82
CA ASP A 84 -14.69 -7.14 -13.63
C ASP A 84 -13.25 -7.32 -13.13
N PRO A 85 -12.88 -6.78 -11.94
CA PRO A 85 -13.72 -5.95 -11.07
C PRO A 85 -14.09 -4.60 -11.72
N ARG A 86 -15.20 -4.01 -11.30
CA ARG A 86 -15.65 -2.68 -11.74
C ARG A 86 -14.86 -1.59 -11.02
N ILE A 87 -14.99 -0.35 -11.48
CA ILE A 87 -14.49 0.80 -10.70
C ILE A 87 -15.05 0.72 -9.27
N THR A 88 -14.14 0.76 -8.28
CA THR A 88 -14.49 0.45 -6.88
C THR A 88 -13.84 1.46 -5.95
N PRO A 89 -14.60 2.10 -5.03
CA PRO A 89 -14.00 2.94 -4.02
C PRO A 89 -13.30 2.07 -2.98
N VAL A 90 -12.05 2.38 -2.62
CA VAL A 90 -11.29 1.58 -1.64
C VAL A 90 -11.64 2.05 -0.23
N MET A 91 -12.84 1.66 0.20
CA MET A 91 -13.43 2.00 1.50
C MET A 91 -14.42 0.93 1.97
N PRO A 92 -14.79 0.92 3.25
CA PRO A 92 -15.77 -0.03 3.76
C PRO A 92 -17.09 0.03 3.00
N THR A 93 -17.85 -1.06 3.04
CA THR A 93 -19.14 -1.19 2.34
C THR A 93 -20.17 -0.12 2.73
N THR A 94 -20.01 0.50 3.90
CA THR A 94 -20.79 1.67 4.36
C THR A 94 -20.55 2.94 3.52
N ARG A 95 -19.47 2.96 2.70
CA ARG A 95 -18.98 4.10 1.91
C ARG A 95 -18.64 5.34 2.74
N GLN A 96 -18.24 5.12 3.98
CA GLN A 96 -18.00 6.16 4.98
C GLN A 96 -16.69 5.85 5.70
N GLY A 97 -15.89 6.89 5.97
CA GLY A 97 -14.64 6.74 6.71
C GLY A 97 -14.22 8.01 7.43
N LEU A 98 -13.39 7.85 8.46
CA LEU A 98 -12.82 8.94 9.23
C LEU A 98 -11.38 9.23 8.79
N THR A 99 -10.98 10.48 8.98
CA THR A 99 -9.59 10.91 8.83
C THR A 99 -9.18 11.88 9.94
N VAL A 100 -7.90 11.90 10.30
CA VAL A 100 -7.32 12.97 11.12
C VAL A 100 -6.51 13.97 10.28
N ALA A 101 -6.07 13.55 9.09
CA ALA A 101 -5.33 14.38 8.15
C ALA A 101 -6.12 15.61 7.67
N GLU A 102 -5.44 16.75 7.60
CA GLU A 102 -6.03 17.99 7.05
C GLU A 102 -6.21 17.91 5.53
N ARG A 103 -5.39 17.07 4.88
CA ARG A 103 -5.32 16.84 3.44
C ARG A 103 -5.25 15.33 3.18
N PRO A 104 -6.38 14.62 3.24
CA PRO A 104 -6.40 13.17 3.17
C PRO A 104 -6.03 12.67 1.78
N THR A 105 -5.80 11.37 1.71
CA THR A 105 -5.56 10.66 0.45
C THR A 105 -6.71 9.70 0.18
N PHE A 106 -7.25 9.77 -1.03
CA PHE A 106 -8.33 8.93 -1.51
C PHE A 106 -7.77 7.79 -2.36
N PHE A 107 -8.48 6.66 -2.36
CA PHE A 107 -8.07 5.47 -3.10
C PHE A 107 -9.24 4.92 -3.90
N VAL A 108 -9.01 4.68 -5.20
CA VAL A 108 -10.01 4.14 -6.13
C VAL A 108 -9.36 3.03 -6.94
N TYR A 109 -9.96 1.84 -6.94
CA TYR A 109 -9.60 0.83 -7.92
C TYR A 109 -10.15 1.22 -9.28
N VAL A 110 -9.24 1.34 -10.25
CA VAL A 110 -9.52 1.67 -11.63
C VAL A 110 -9.28 0.41 -12.48
N PRO A 111 -10.32 -0.14 -13.13
CA PRO A 111 -10.16 -1.23 -14.08
C PRO A 111 -9.49 -0.75 -15.39
N LYS A 112 -9.09 -1.69 -16.23
CA LYS A 112 -8.61 -1.37 -17.58
C LYS A 112 -9.76 -0.78 -18.40
N THR A 113 -9.64 0.49 -18.77
CA THR A 113 -10.68 1.25 -19.48
C THR A 113 -10.10 2.06 -20.64
N THR A 114 -10.97 2.48 -21.55
CA THR A 114 -10.70 3.39 -22.65
C THR A 114 -10.65 4.86 -22.22
N ALA A 115 -11.23 5.21 -21.06
CA ALA A 115 -11.19 6.56 -20.50
C ALA A 115 -9.74 7.08 -20.40
N LYS A 116 -9.54 8.35 -20.78
CA LYS A 116 -8.23 9.01 -20.72
C LYS A 116 -8.05 9.88 -19.50
N GLN A 117 -9.16 10.35 -18.95
CA GLN A 117 -9.18 11.25 -17.80
C GLN A 117 -10.30 10.84 -16.85
N ALA A 118 -10.18 11.28 -15.61
CA ALA A 118 -11.24 11.23 -14.63
C ALA A 118 -11.39 12.59 -13.94
N LEU A 119 -12.58 12.87 -13.45
CA LEU A 119 -12.89 14.00 -12.60
C LEU A 119 -12.95 13.53 -11.15
N PHE A 120 -12.19 14.17 -10.27
CA PHE A 120 -12.33 14.06 -8.83
C PHE A 120 -12.99 15.32 -8.29
N VAL A 121 -14.06 15.14 -7.53
CA VAL A 121 -14.81 16.22 -6.88
C VAL A 121 -14.90 15.92 -5.40
N LEU A 122 -14.68 16.93 -4.57
CA LEU A 122 -14.91 16.94 -3.14
C LEU A 122 -15.84 18.11 -2.81
N LYS A 123 -16.93 17.82 -2.12
CA LYS A 123 -17.96 18.78 -1.71
C LYS A 123 -18.13 18.76 -0.20
N ASP A 124 -18.52 19.88 0.38
CA ASP A 124 -18.88 19.92 1.80
C ASP A 124 -20.34 19.47 2.05
N GLU A 125 -20.84 19.64 3.28
CA GLU A 125 -22.20 19.26 3.70
C GLU A 125 -23.30 20.07 3.02
N ASN A 126 -22.98 21.26 2.47
CA ASN A 126 -23.92 22.12 1.76
C ASN A 126 -23.92 21.86 0.24
N GLU A 127 -23.23 20.80 -0.20
CA GLU A 127 -22.95 20.48 -1.60
C GLU A 127 -22.09 21.52 -2.34
N ASP A 128 -21.45 22.43 -1.60
CA ASP A 128 -20.54 23.42 -2.17
C ASP A 128 -19.23 22.75 -2.60
N TYR A 129 -18.74 23.14 -3.78
CA TYR A 129 -17.50 22.61 -4.33
C TYR A 129 -16.32 23.03 -3.45
N TYR A 130 -15.76 22.05 -2.75
CA TYR A 130 -14.64 22.23 -1.85
C TYR A 130 -13.30 22.05 -2.57
N TYR A 131 -13.23 21.06 -3.46
CA TYR A 131 -12.09 20.84 -4.36
C TYR A 131 -12.53 20.07 -5.60
N GLU A 132 -11.97 20.41 -6.76
CA GLU A 132 -12.23 19.72 -8.02
C GLU A 132 -10.95 19.65 -8.85
N THR A 133 -10.70 18.51 -9.48
CA THR A 133 -9.58 18.36 -10.41
C THR A 133 -9.83 17.27 -11.45
N THR A 134 -9.24 17.44 -12.62
CA THR A 134 -9.19 16.40 -13.65
C THR A 134 -7.80 15.78 -13.68
N LEU A 135 -7.74 14.46 -13.76
CA LEU A 135 -6.49 13.70 -13.72
C LEU A 135 -6.42 12.65 -14.84
N PRO A 136 -5.21 12.35 -15.36
CA PRO A 136 -5.03 11.31 -16.36
C PRO A 136 -5.31 9.93 -15.76
N MET A 137 -5.88 9.03 -16.57
CA MET A 137 -6.11 7.65 -16.18
C MET A 137 -4.82 6.82 -16.24
N PRO A 138 -4.60 5.88 -15.31
CA PRO A 138 -3.45 5.00 -15.35
C PRO A 138 -3.50 4.09 -16.59
N LYS A 139 -2.32 3.76 -17.14
CA LYS A 139 -2.21 2.88 -18.33
C LYS A 139 -2.61 1.44 -18.06
N GLN A 140 -2.56 1.02 -16.80
CA GLN A 140 -2.89 -0.33 -16.34
C GLN A 140 -3.95 -0.27 -15.24
N ALA A 141 -4.70 -1.36 -15.09
CA ALA A 141 -5.63 -1.51 -13.98
C ALA A 141 -4.88 -1.51 -12.65
N GLY A 142 -5.48 -0.92 -11.61
CA GLY A 142 -4.88 -0.88 -10.29
C GLY A 142 -5.58 0.09 -9.35
N ILE A 143 -5.06 0.18 -8.13
CA ILE A 143 -5.54 1.08 -7.08
C ILE A 143 -4.81 2.40 -7.18
N LEU A 144 -5.54 3.42 -7.66
CA LEU A 144 -5.07 4.79 -7.84
C LEU A 144 -5.09 5.53 -6.50
N ARG A 145 -4.00 6.26 -6.20
CA ARG A 145 -3.89 7.11 -5.00
C ARG A 145 -4.05 8.58 -5.39
N LEU A 146 -4.94 9.28 -4.70
CA LEU A 146 -5.29 10.67 -5.00
C LEU A 146 -5.15 11.50 -3.72
N LYS A 147 -3.99 12.14 -3.53
CA LYS A 147 -3.73 13.00 -2.38
C LYS A 147 -4.32 14.38 -2.65
N LEU A 148 -5.05 14.93 -1.67
CA LEU A 148 -5.49 16.32 -1.73
C LEU A 148 -4.24 17.23 -1.71
N PRO A 149 -4.02 18.09 -2.72
CA PRO A 149 -2.77 18.81 -2.86
C PRO A 149 -2.66 19.95 -1.85
N ASP A 150 -1.47 20.53 -1.73
CA ASP A 150 -1.18 21.56 -0.72
C ASP A 150 -1.90 22.89 -1.01
N GLU A 151 -2.30 23.12 -2.27
CA GLU A 151 -3.05 24.29 -2.73
C GLU A 151 -4.55 24.20 -2.42
N ALA A 152 -5.10 23.01 -2.18
CA ALA A 152 -6.51 22.87 -1.82
C ALA A 152 -6.79 23.50 -0.44
N SER A 153 -8.05 23.66 -0.04
CA SER A 153 -8.35 24.05 1.36
C SER A 153 -8.16 22.86 2.30
N LYS A 154 -7.72 23.10 3.55
CA LYS A 154 -7.58 22.06 4.58
C LYS A 154 -8.95 21.68 5.14
N LEU A 155 -9.32 20.39 5.12
CA LEU A 155 -10.61 19.95 5.65
C LEU A 155 -10.78 20.42 7.09
N GLU A 156 -11.92 20.97 7.45
CA GLU A 156 -12.20 21.41 8.81
C GLU A 156 -12.52 20.23 9.74
N VAL A 157 -12.01 20.29 10.97
CA VAL A 157 -12.31 19.29 12.00
C VAL A 157 -13.79 19.33 12.37
N GLY A 158 -14.41 18.15 12.45
CA GLY A 158 -15.82 17.97 12.77
C GLY A 158 -16.74 17.96 11.55
N LYS A 159 -16.26 18.42 10.38
CA LYS A 159 -17.06 18.48 9.15
C LYS A 159 -16.99 17.18 8.33
N THR A 160 -18.09 16.89 7.66
CA THR A 160 -18.28 15.80 6.71
C THR A 160 -18.15 16.32 5.28
N TYR A 161 -17.61 15.51 4.38
CA TYR A 161 -17.44 15.83 2.97
C TYR A 161 -17.85 14.66 2.10
N HIS A 162 -18.34 14.97 0.91
CA HIS A 162 -18.69 14.02 -0.14
C HIS A 162 -17.63 14.04 -1.21
N TRP A 163 -17.09 12.88 -1.56
CA TRP A 163 -16.17 12.78 -2.69
C TRP A 163 -16.75 11.88 -3.76
N SER A 164 -16.45 12.21 -5.01
CA SER A 164 -16.78 11.41 -6.17
C SER A 164 -15.61 11.35 -7.15
N PHE A 165 -15.45 10.20 -7.79
CA PHE A 165 -14.50 9.96 -8.86
C PHE A 165 -15.27 9.45 -10.08
N LEU A 166 -15.22 10.20 -11.19
CA LEU A 166 -16.01 9.94 -12.39
C LEU A 166 -15.07 9.77 -13.59
N MET A 167 -15.23 8.68 -14.36
CA MET A 167 -14.48 8.48 -15.60
C MET A 167 -15.05 9.33 -16.74
N ILE A 168 -14.16 9.99 -17.48
CA ILE A 168 -14.51 10.78 -18.66
C ILE A 168 -14.38 9.88 -19.90
N CYS A 169 -15.51 9.35 -20.35
CA CYS A 169 -15.59 8.43 -21.50
C CYS A 169 -15.69 9.13 -22.86
N GLY A 170 -15.81 10.46 -22.87
CA GLY A 170 -15.97 11.28 -24.07
C GLY A 170 -15.29 12.64 -23.90
N ALA A 171 -15.94 13.71 -24.35
CA ALA A 171 -15.40 15.08 -24.22
C ALA A 171 -15.55 15.68 -22.81
N GLN A 172 -16.58 15.27 -22.06
CA GLN A 172 -16.84 15.72 -20.70
C GLN A 172 -17.54 14.63 -19.86
N VAL A 173 -17.68 14.89 -18.56
CA VAL A 173 -18.54 14.09 -17.67
C VAL A 173 -20.00 14.22 -18.12
N THR A 174 -20.73 13.11 -18.06
CA THR A 174 -22.17 13.03 -18.37
C THR A 174 -22.90 12.35 -17.21
N PRO A 175 -24.24 12.41 -17.13
CA PRO A 175 -24.98 11.70 -16.09
C PRO A 175 -24.73 10.18 -16.05
N ASP A 176 -24.37 9.59 -17.19
CA ASP A 176 -24.05 8.17 -17.33
C ASP A 176 -22.54 7.86 -17.19
N SER A 177 -21.72 8.87 -16.83
CA SER A 177 -20.30 8.66 -16.59
C SER A 177 -20.10 7.66 -15.44
N PRO A 178 -19.38 6.55 -15.66
CA PRO A 178 -19.15 5.57 -14.61
C PRO A 178 -18.27 6.16 -13.52
N GLY A 179 -18.59 5.87 -12.27
CA GLY A 179 -17.85 6.44 -11.16
C GLY A 179 -18.20 5.84 -9.82
N VAL A 180 -17.51 6.33 -8.80
CA VAL A 180 -17.66 5.92 -7.41
C VAL A 180 -17.75 7.15 -6.52
N GLN A 181 -18.36 6.97 -5.35
CA GLN A 181 -18.55 8.03 -4.37
C GLN A 181 -18.35 7.50 -2.97
N GLY A 182 -18.02 8.39 -2.05
CA GLY A 182 -17.90 8.09 -0.63
C GLY A 182 -17.99 9.34 0.23
N VAL A 183 -17.98 9.10 1.53
CA VAL A 183 -18.07 10.13 2.56
C VAL A 183 -16.83 10.07 3.43
N ILE A 184 -16.29 11.24 3.75
CA ILE A 184 -15.14 11.41 4.64
C ILE A 184 -15.49 12.43 5.71
N LYS A 185 -15.20 12.13 6.98
CA LYS A 185 -15.31 13.09 8.08
C LYS A 185 -13.95 13.31 8.71
N ARG A 186 -13.51 14.57 8.81
CA ARG A 186 -12.30 14.90 9.56
C ARG A 186 -12.64 14.98 11.03
N ILE A 187 -11.94 14.24 11.87
CA ILE A 187 -12.10 14.31 13.32
C ILE A 187 -10.86 14.91 13.97
N LYS A 188 -11.01 15.39 15.21
CA LYS A 188 -9.86 15.76 16.03
C LYS A 188 -9.19 14.47 16.51
N PRO A 189 -7.87 14.30 16.34
CA PRO A 189 -7.19 13.18 16.97
C PRO A 189 -7.38 13.24 18.51
N ASN A 190 -7.52 12.07 19.13
CA ASN A 190 -7.73 11.89 20.56
C ASN A 190 -6.90 10.70 21.07
N GLY A 191 -6.62 10.65 22.38
CA GLY A 191 -5.86 9.55 22.98
C GLY A 191 -4.51 9.32 22.29
N THR A 192 -4.26 8.07 21.87
CA THR A 192 -3.03 7.66 21.17
C THR A 192 -2.84 8.35 19.83
N LEU A 193 -3.92 8.75 19.15
CA LEU A 193 -3.85 9.42 17.84
C LEU A 193 -3.17 10.81 17.90
N ASN A 194 -3.12 11.44 19.08
CA ASN A 194 -2.44 12.74 19.26
C ASN A 194 -0.91 12.63 19.35
N GLN A 195 -0.37 11.42 19.44
CA GLN A 195 1.04 11.16 19.72
C GLN A 195 1.68 10.29 18.63
N LEU A 196 1.05 10.21 17.45
CA LEU A 196 1.56 9.40 16.34
C LEU A 196 2.64 10.11 15.51
N ASP A 197 2.79 11.42 15.69
CA ASP A 197 3.83 12.19 15.02
C ASP A 197 5.22 11.71 15.48
N GLY A 198 5.98 11.13 14.54
CA GLY A 198 7.31 10.57 14.78
C GLY A 198 7.34 9.08 15.10
N GLU A 199 6.19 8.44 15.32
CA GLU A 199 6.11 6.99 15.48
C GLU A 199 6.41 6.25 14.17
N PRO A 200 6.91 5.00 14.21
CA PRO A 200 7.08 4.19 13.00
C PRO A 200 5.78 4.02 12.22
N LEU A 201 5.84 4.04 10.89
CA LEU A 201 4.65 3.95 10.02
C LEU A 201 3.76 2.73 10.33
N LEU A 202 4.36 1.59 10.71
CA LEU A 202 3.58 0.42 11.10
C LEU A 202 2.74 0.68 12.35
N GLU A 203 3.33 1.31 13.38
CA GLU A 203 2.61 1.67 14.60
C GLU A 203 1.49 2.67 14.29
N GLN A 204 1.76 3.67 13.44
CA GLN A 204 0.73 4.60 12.99
C GLN A 204 -0.45 3.88 12.31
N ALA A 205 -0.18 2.95 11.39
CA ALA A 205 -1.22 2.19 10.69
C ALA A 205 -2.06 1.33 11.67
N LEU A 206 -1.41 0.69 12.65
CA LEU A 206 -2.08 -0.09 13.70
C LEU A 206 -3.00 0.79 14.55
N GLN A 207 -2.50 1.95 14.99
CA GLN A 207 -3.26 2.88 15.83
C GLN A 207 -4.43 3.51 15.07
N TYR A 208 -4.24 3.92 13.82
CA TYR A 208 -5.33 4.40 12.97
C TYR A 208 -6.40 3.32 12.76
N GLY A 209 -5.99 2.09 12.45
CA GLY A 209 -6.90 0.97 12.22
C GLY A 209 -7.73 0.60 13.45
N ALA A 210 -7.09 0.52 14.62
CA ALA A 210 -7.75 0.22 15.89
C ALA A 210 -8.73 1.31 16.34
N ASN A 211 -8.52 2.56 15.91
CA ASN A 211 -9.38 3.70 16.23
C ASN A 211 -10.35 4.09 15.09
N GLY A 212 -10.49 3.25 14.05
CA GLY A 212 -11.47 3.47 12.98
C GLY A 212 -11.13 4.59 12.00
N ILE A 213 -9.86 5.01 11.91
CA ILE A 213 -9.39 6.09 11.03
C ILE A 213 -9.02 5.54 9.65
N TRP A 214 -10.04 5.14 8.88
CA TRP A 214 -9.88 4.40 7.62
C TRP A 214 -8.88 5.02 6.63
N PHE A 215 -9.02 6.31 6.33
CA PHE A 215 -8.23 6.95 5.28
C PHE A 215 -6.74 6.98 5.65
N ASP A 216 -6.43 7.24 6.91
CA ASP A 216 -5.06 7.31 7.43
C ASP A 216 -4.45 5.90 7.56
N THR A 217 -5.23 4.89 7.97
CA THR A 217 -4.81 3.47 7.94
C THR A 217 -4.41 3.05 6.53
N LEU A 218 -5.28 3.30 5.54
CA LEU A 218 -5.07 2.88 4.16
C LEU A 218 -3.88 3.63 3.53
N THR A 219 -3.75 4.93 3.80
CA THR A 219 -2.64 5.76 3.32
C THR A 219 -1.31 5.26 3.86
N THR A 220 -1.24 5.03 5.16
CA THR A 220 -0.01 4.60 5.84
C THR A 220 0.39 3.19 5.41
N LEU A 221 -0.57 2.27 5.26
CA LEU A 221 -0.31 0.92 4.79
C LEU A 221 0.10 0.86 3.30
N ALA A 222 -0.50 1.72 2.46
CA ALA A 222 -0.06 1.88 1.07
C ALA A 222 1.40 2.39 1.00
N GLN A 223 1.78 3.33 1.88
CA GLN A 223 3.14 3.83 1.98
C GLN A 223 4.11 2.72 2.40
N LEU A 224 3.78 1.93 3.43
CA LEU A 224 4.58 0.77 3.85
C LEU A 224 4.80 -0.23 2.71
N ARG A 225 3.72 -0.57 1.97
CA ARG A 225 3.78 -1.47 0.81
C ARG A 225 4.67 -0.93 -0.32
N GLN A 226 4.64 0.39 -0.57
CA GLN A 226 5.46 1.04 -1.60
C GLN A 226 6.94 1.15 -1.20
N SER A 227 7.21 1.50 0.06
CA SER A 227 8.57 1.65 0.58
C SER A 227 9.28 0.32 0.81
N ASN A 228 8.54 -0.78 0.96
CA ASN A 228 9.08 -2.12 1.23
C ASN A 228 8.59 -3.16 0.20
N PRO A 229 8.92 -3.02 -1.09
CA PRO A 229 8.36 -3.87 -2.15
C PRO A 229 8.78 -5.35 -2.06
N GLN A 230 9.89 -5.66 -1.38
CA GLN A 230 10.40 -7.02 -1.19
C GLN A 230 9.88 -7.71 0.08
N ASP A 231 9.25 -6.94 0.98
CA ASP A 231 8.72 -7.49 2.22
C ASP A 231 7.26 -7.91 2.02
N SER A 232 7.06 -9.22 1.77
CA SER A 232 5.76 -9.86 1.56
C SER A 232 4.72 -9.55 2.66
N SER A 233 5.16 -9.20 3.87
CA SER A 233 4.27 -8.96 5.01
C SER A 233 3.33 -7.78 4.77
N PHE A 234 3.79 -6.72 4.11
CA PHE A 234 2.94 -5.55 3.84
C PHE A 234 1.96 -5.78 2.68
N GLN A 235 2.27 -6.65 1.71
CA GLN A 235 1.28 -7.03 0.70
C GLN A 235 0.19 -7.92 1.31
N VAL A 236 0.56 -8.81 2.24
CA VAL A 236 -0.40 -9.62 3.00
C VAL A 236 -1.28 -8.73 3.89
N ALA A 237 -0.68 -7.85 4.69
CA ALA A 237 -1.41 -6.91 5.55
C ALA A 237 -2.38 -6.03 4.75
N TRP A 238 -1.94 -5.51 3.59
CA TRP A 238 -2.79 -4.77 2.67
C TRP A 238 -3.98 -5.59 2.18
N ALA A 239 -3.71 -6.81 1.70
CA ALA A 239 -4.76 -7.69 1.20
C ALA A 239 -5.77 -8.03 2.30
N ASP A 240 -5.30 -8.35 3.51
CA ASP A 240 -6.17 -8.74 4.61
C ASP A 240 -7.00 -7.56 5.13
N LEU A 241 -6.44 -6.34 5.17
CA LEU A 241 -7.21 -5.12 5.46
C LEU A 241 -8.36 -4.95 4.46
N LEU A 242 -8.08 -5.08 3.16
CA LEU A 242 -9.11 -4.93 2.13
C LEU A 242 -10.18 -6.03 2.18
N LYS A 243 -9.80 -7.28 2.39
CA LYS A 243 -10.76 -8.39 2.59
C LYS A 243 -11.64 -8.16 3.81
N SER A 244 -11.09 -7.62 4.91
CA SER A 244 -11.85 -7.37 6.15
C SER A 244 -13.05 -6.43 5.96
N VAL A 245 -13.03 -5.64 4.87
CA VAL A 245 -14.10 -4.70 4.53
C VAL A 245 -14.81 -5.05 3.20
N GLY A 246 -14.65 -6.30 2.73
CA GLY A 246 -15.35 -6.83 1.55
C GLY A 246 -14.76 -6.40 0.19
N LEU A 247 -13.47 -6.04 0.15
CA LEU A 247 -12.76 -5.61 -1.06
C LEU A 247 -11.80 -6.68 -1.61
N ASP A 248 -12.12 -7.96 -1.37
CA ASP A 248 -11.33 -9.14 -1.76
C ASP A 248 -10.96 -9.13 -3.25
N ALA A 249 -11.91 -8.75 -4.12
CA ALA A 249 -11.75 -8.75 -5.57
C ALA A 249 -10.63 -7.82 -6.07
N ILE A 250 -10.29 -6.79 -5.29
CA ILE A 250 -9.26 -5.81 -5.64
C ILE A 250 -8.03 -5.90 -4.71
N ALA A 251 -8.03 -6.81 -3.73
CA ALA A 251 -7.05 -6.87 -2.64
C ALA A 251 -5.60 -7.06 -3.13
N THR A 252 -5.41 -7.77 -4.23
CA THR A 252 -4.10 -8.09 -4.82
C THR A 252 -3.68 -7.15 -5.96
N GLN A 253 -4.52 -6.16 -6.29
CA GLN A 253 -4.24 -5.25 -7.39
C GLN A 253 -3.02 -4.35 -7.07
N PRO A 254 -2.25 -3.92 -8.09
CA PRO A 254 -1.11 -3.04 -7.89
C PRO A 254 -1.57 -1.66 -7.44
N LEU A 255 -0.75 -0.98 -6.65
CA LEU A 255 -0.88 0.47 -6.47
C LEU A 255 -0.38 1.14 -7.74
N VAL A 256 -1.15 2.08 -8.29
CA VAL A 256 -0.82 2.82 -9.50
C VAL A 256 -0.84 4.31 -9.19
N ASN A 257 0.12 5.06 -9.74
CA ASN A 257 0.20 6.52 -9.77
C ASN A 257 0.90 6.93 -11.05
#